data_AF-S4MW81-F1
#
_entry.id   AF-S4MW81-F1
#
_cell.length_a   1.000
_cell.length_b   1.000
_cell.length_c   1.000
_cell.angle_alpha   90.00
_cell.angle_beta   90.00
_cell.angle_gamma   90.00
#
_symmetry.space_group_name_H-M   'P 1'
#
loop_
_entity.id
_entity.type
_entity.pdbx_description
1 polymer ?
#
loop_
_entity_poly.entity_id
_entity_poly.type
_entity_poly.pdbx_seq_one_letter_code
_entity_poly.pdbx_strand_id
1 'polypeptide(L)'
;MAEHRPCTARGETPLQRADRNFVELLQELRVTQTGVQILFAFLLSLAFTSRFTSLDTAQRVTYVITLLLAVLAAALFTAPAALHRSLFQQGAKPRIVQVSSRLATTGLIVLVFAFSGSVLLVVDVTTSRAGGIAAGAATFLVCVGLWGLLPRLVRRAGLRQETQGDHAEQDGRPEAAAEEPASRSAVRIPAPLRGTIRQPSGVREGAARREASARRR
;
A
#
# COMPACT_ATOMS: atom_id res chain seq x y z
N MET A 1 7.02 -31.28 18.20
CA MET A 1 7.92 -30.56 17.29
C MET A 1 7.03 -29.81 16.31
N ALA A 2 6.85 -28.50 16.51
CA ALA A 2 5.90 -27.70 15.75
C ALA A 2 6.38 -27.54 14.31
N GLU A 3 5.55 -27.91 13.33
CA GLU A 3 5.78 -27.57 11.92
C GLU A 3 5.78 -26.04 11.76
N HIS A 4 6.96 -25.44 11.72
CA HIS A 4 7.15 -24.15 11.08
C HIS A 4 7.04 -24.36 9.58
N ARG A 5 5.85 -24.14 9.01
CA ARG A 5 5.73 -23.93 7.56
C ARG A 5 6.05 -22.47 7.27
N PRO A 6 7.18 -22.14 6.63
CA PRO A 6 7.36 -20.81 6.08
C PRO A 6 6.37 -20.66 4.93
N CYS A 7 5.23 -20.01 5.20
CA CYS A 7 4.25 -19.58 4.19
C CYS A 7 4.87 -18.49 3.30
N THR A 8 5.86 -18.88 2.49
CA THR A 8 6.46 -18.04 1.47
C THR A 8 5.60 -18.12 0.21
N ALA A 9 4.98 -16.99 -0.12
CA ALA A 9 4.45 -16.56 -1.41
C ALA A 9 4.69 -17.49 -2.63
N ARG A 10 3.95 -18.59 -2.74
CA ARG A 10 4.04 -19.52 -3.88
C ARG A 10 2.61 -19.83 -4.38
N GLY A 11 2.16 -19.07 -5.39
CA GLY A 11 0.88 -19.28 -6.10
C GLY A 11 -0.04 -18.06 -6.28
N GLU A 12 0.39 -16.85 -5.94
CA GLU A 12 -0.47 -15.65 -6.03
C GLU A 12 -0.62 -15.16 -7.48
N THR A 13 -1.85 -15.03 -7.98
CA THR A 13 -2.11 -14.44 -9.30
C THR A 13 -1.78 -12.94 -9.30
N PRO A 14 -1.38 -12.33 -10.44
CA PRO A 14 -1.13 -10.89 -10.52
C PRO A 14 -2.31 -10.03 -10.02
N LEU A 15 -3.54 -10.53 -10.20
CA LEU A 15 -4.76 -9.88 -9.72
C LEU A 15 -4.91 -9.94 -8.20
N GLN A 16 -4.56 -11.06 -7.56
CA GLN A 16 -4.54 -11.16 -6.09
C GLN A 16 -3.50 -10.24 -5.47
N ARG A 17 -2.30 -10.15 -6.07
CA ARG A 17 -1.26 -9.24 -5.59
C ARG A 17 -1.68 -7.78 -5.67
N ALA A 18 -2.30 -7.39 -6.79
CA ALA A 18 -2.82 -6.04 -6.97
C ALA A 18 -3.95 -5.70 -6.00
N ASP A 19 -4.83 -6.66 -5.69
CA ASP A 19 -5.89 -6.49 -4.70
C ASP A 19 -5.32 -6.37 -3.27
N ARG A 20 -4.30 -7.16 -2.92
CA ARG A 20 -3.62 -7.05 -1.62
C ARG A 20 -2.94 -5.69 -1.44
N ASN A 21 -2.13 -5.28 -2.43
CA ASN A 21 -1.49 -3.96 -2.44
C ASN A 21 -2.54 -2.84 -2.38
N PHE A 22 -3.69 -3.03 -3.03
CA PHE A 22 -4.78 -2.06 -3.00
C PHE A 22 -5.41 -1.93 -1.61
N VAL A 23 -5.63 -3.05 -0.91
CA VAL A 23 -6.12 -3.05 0.48
C VAL A 23 -5.11 -2.37 1.42
N GLU A 24 -3.81 -2.63 1.24
CA GLU A 24 -2.73 -1.95 1.97
C GLU A 24 -2.78 -0.42 1.70
N LEU A 25 -2.89 0.00 0.43
CA LEU A 25 -3.06 1.42 0.07
C LEU A 25 -4.31 2.05 0.69
N LEU A 26 -5.43 1.33 0.76
CA LEU A 26 -6.64 1.84 1.43
C LEU A 26 -6.43 2.02 2.94
N GLN A 27 -5.62 1.17 3.58
CA GLN A 27 -5.28 1.34 4.99
C GLN A 27 -4.41 2.59 5.19
N GLU A 28 -3.39 2.79 4.35
CA GLU A 28 -2.56 4.00 4.37
C GLU A 28 -3.39 5.28 4.09
N LEU A 29 -4.32 5.21 3.13
CA LEU A 29 -5.22 6.32 2.83
C LEU A 29 -6.17 6.65 3.97
N ARG A 30 -6.62 5.65 4.74
CA ARG A 30 -7.44 5.89 5.94
C ARG A 30 -6.70 6.70 7.00
N VAL A 31 -5.39 6.52 7.14
CA VAL A 31 -4.57 7.37 8.03
C VAL A 31 -4.58 8.81 7.55
N THR A 32 -4.51 9.04 6.25
CA THR A 32 -4.57 10.39 5.68
C THR A 32 -5.98 10.99 5.78
N GLN A 33 -7.01 10.16 5.67
CA GLN A 33 -8.42 10.56 5.69
C GLN A 33 -8.82 11.23 7.01
N THR A 34 -8.31 10.78 8.15
CA THR A 34 -8.57 11.44 9.45
C THR A 34 -8.01 12.86 9.48
N GLY A 35 -6.84 13.09 8.88
CA GLY A 35 -6.26 14.43 8.72
C GLY A 35 -7.16 15.37 7.92
N VAL A 36 -7.77 14.88 6.83
CA VAL A 36 -8.73 15.66 6.03
C VAL A 36 -9.98 16.03 6.83
N GLN A 37 -10.49 15.10 7.64
CA GLN A 37 -11.67 15.36 8.48
C GLN A 37 -11.41 16.45 9.52
N ILE A 38 -10.25 16.41 10.18
CA ILE A 38 -9.86 17.44 11.16
C ILE A 38 -9.73 18.80 10.46
N LEU A 39 -9.06 18.85 9.30
CA LEU A 39 -8.94 20.07 8.50
C LEU A 39 -10.32 20.63 8.13
N PHE A 40 -11.19 19.77 7.62
CA PHE A 40 -12.53 20.16 7.20
C PHE A 40 -13.36 20.68 8.38
N ALA A 41 -13.33 20.00 9.52
CA ALA A 41 -14.01 20.44 10.73
C ALA A 41 -13.49 21.79 11.21
N PHE A 42 -12.18 22.01 11.23
CA PHE A 42 -11.57 23.27 11.62
C PHE A 42 -11.99 24.42 10.69
N LEU A 43 -11.95 24.20 9.38
CA LEU A 43 -12.43 25.18 8.40
C LEU A 43 -13.92 25.46 8.60
N LEU A 44 -14.75 24.45 8.83
CA LEU A 44 -16.17 24.65 9.06
C LEU A 44 -16.43 25.45 10.35
N SER A 45 -15.71 25.15 11.44
CA SER A 45 -15.80 25.91 12.69
C SER A 45 -15.45 27.38 12.49
N LEU A 46 -14.41 27.70 11.69
CA LEU A 46 -14.03 29.08 11.40
C LEU A 46 -15.18 29.92 10.81
N ALA A 47 -16.03 29.34 9.95
CA ALA A 47 -17.17 30.07 9.36
C ALA A 47 -18.23 30.51 10.38
N PHE A 48 -18.34 29.81 11.51
CA PHE A 48 -19.31 30.13 12.56
C PHE A 48 -18.75 31.04 13.65
N THR A 49 -17.45 31.40 13.57
CA THR A 49 -16.85 32.34 14.52
C THR A 49 -17.24 33.79 14.20
N SER A 50 -17.34 34.64 15.23
CA SER A 50 -17.56 36.09 15.04
C SER A 50 -16.44 36.75 14.22
N ARG A 51 -15.25 36.14 14.18
CA ARG A 51 -14.12 36.60 13.38
C ARG A 51 -14.40 36.53 11.88
N PHE A 52 -15.25 35.60 11.43
CA PHE A 52 -15.56 35.41 10.01
C PHE A 52 -16.20 36.66 9.37
N THR A 53 -17.07 37.37 10.10
CA THR A 53 -17.72 38.58 9.60
C THR A 53 -16.76 39.76 9.45
N SER A 54 -15.63 39.72 10.15
CA SER A 54 -14.57 40.72 10.11
C SER A 54 -13.49 40.43 9.05
N LEU A 55 -13.59 39.32 8.31
CA LEU A 55 -12.62 38.97 7.27
C LEU A 55 -12.77 39.87 6.05
N ASP A 56 -11.62 40.25 5.49
CA ASP A 56 -11.56 40.92 4.18
C ASP A 56 -12.02 39.98 3.05
N THR A 57 -12.37 40.55 1.90
CA THR A 57 -12.83 39.82 0.71
C THR A 57 -11.83 38.75 0.28
N ALA A 58 -10.53 39.06 0.26
CA ALA A 58 -9.51 38.10 -0.16
C ALA A 58 -9.39 36.90 0.80
N GLN A 59 -9.59 37.12 2.11
CA GLN A 59 -9.60 36.06 3.12
C GLN A 59 -10.80 35.14 2.96
N ARG A 60 -11.99 35.70 2.70
CA ARG A 60 -13.21 34.89 2.45
C ARG A 60 -13.09 34.05 1.18
N VAL A 61 -12.57 34.61 0.09
CA VAL A 61 -12.35 33.86 -1.15
C VAL A 61 -11.35 32.72 -0.91
N THR A 62 -10.23 33.00 -0.25
CA THR A 62 -9.23 32.00 0.11
C THR A 62 -9.81 30.90 0.99
N TYR A 63 -10.64 31.27 1.97
CA TYR A 63 -11.37 30.33 2.82
C TYR A 63 -12.26 29.39 2.00
N VAL A 64 -13.11 29.94 1.12
CA VAL A 64 -14.04 29.13 0.31
C VAL A 64 -13.27 28.19 -0.62
N ILE A 65 -12.23 28.67 -1.30
CA ILE A 65 -11.39 27.83 -2.16
C ILE A 65 -10.76 26.69 -1.35
N THR A 66 -10.19 27.00 -0.19
CA THR A 66 -9.56 26.02 0.69
C THR A 66 -10.57 24.98 1.19
N LEU A 67 -11.77 25.41 1.56
CA LEU A 67 -12.85 24.52 2.00
C LEU A 67 -13.28 23.58 0.86
N LEU A 68 -13.46 24.09 -0.36
CA LEU A 68 -13.80 23.29 -1.53
C LEU A 68 -12.70 22.28 -1.88
N LEU A 69 -11.43 22.67 -1.77
CA LEU A 69 -10.30 21.75 -1.94
C LEU A 69 -10.30 20.65 -0.88
N ALA A 70 -10.58 20.96 0.38
CA ALA A 70 -10.69 19.95 1.44
C ALA A 70 -11.82 18.96 1.17
N VAL A 71 -13.00 19.43 0.74
CA VAL A 71 -14.13 18.57 0.34
C VAL A 71 -13.76 17.70 -0.85
N LEU A 72 -13.09 18.28 -1.86
CA LEU A 72 -12.64 17.54 -3.03
C LEU A 72 -11.62 16.45 -2.66
N ALA A 73 -10.66 16.75 -1.79
CA ALA A 73 -9.71 15.76 -1.27
C ALA A 73 -10.43 14.61 -0.54
N ALA A 74 -11.40 14.93 0.33
CA ALA A 74 -12.20 13.93 1.03
C ALA A 74 -12.98 13.03 0.06
N ALA A 75 -13.59 13.62 -0.97
CA ALA A 75 -14.31 12.88 -2.01
C ALA A 75 -13.37 11.96 -2.81
N LEU A 76 -12.18 12.46 -3.19
CA LEU A 76 -11.17 11.70 -3.92
C LEU A 76 -10.62 10.52 -3.09
N PHE A 77 -10.46 10.65 -1.77
CA PHE A 77 -10.06 9.54 -0.91
C PHE A 77 -11.18 8.54 -0.63
N THR A 78 -12.44 8.98 -0.67
CA THR A 78 -13.60 8.09 -0.51
C THR A 78 -13.85 7.27 -1.78
N ALA A 79 -13.54 7.82 -2.96
CA ALA A 79 -13.82 7.20 -4.25
C ALA A 79 -13.18 5.81 -4.46
N PRO A 80 -11.89 5.55 -4.14
CA PRO A 80 -11.29 4.22 -4.21
C PRO A 80 -12.05 3.14 -3.44
N ALA A 81 -12.53 3.46 -2.24
CA ALA A 81 -13.29 2.51 -1.42
C ALA A 81 -14.67 2.22 -2.03
N ALA A 82 -15.33 3.24 -2.61
CA ALA A 82 -16.60 3.07 -3.31
C ALA A 82 -16.45 2.27 -4.61
N LEU A 83 -15.42 2.55 -5.40
CA LEU A 83 -15.11 1.82 -6.64
C LEU A 83 -14.80 0.36 -6.37
N HIS A 84 -14.03 0.06 -5.31
CA HIS A 84 -13.77 -1.32 -4.90
C HIS A 84 -15.07 -2.04 -4.56
N ARG A 85 -15.93 -1.45 -3.71
CA ARG A 85 -17.22 -2.06 -3.32
C ARG A 85 -18.16 -2.30 -4.51
N SER A 86 -18.20 -1.38 -5.48
CA SER A 86 -19.14 -1.44 -6.60
C SER A 86 -18.67 -2.36 -7.74
N LEU A 87 -17.39 -2.30 -8.12
CA LEU A 87 -16.90 -3.03 -9.30
C LEU A 87 -16.33 -4.42 -8.98
N PHE A 88 -16.12 -4.80 -7.71
CA PHE A 88 -15.81 -6.18 -7.36
C PHE A 88 -16.90 -7.17 -7.79
N GLN A 89 -18.14 -6.69 -7.87
CA GLN A 89 -19.29 -7.49 -8.31
C GLN A 89 -19.31 -7.71 -9.84
N GLN A 90 -18.49 -6.98 -10.61
CA GLN A 90 -18.55 -6.95 -12.08
C GLN A 90 -17.31 -7.56 -12.80
N GLY A 91 -16.35 -8.14 -12.07
CA GLY A 91 -15.28 -8.97 -12.66
C GLY A 91 -14.15 -8.25 -13.43
N ALA A 92 -14.17 -6.93 -13.58
CA ALA A 92 -13.17 -6.16 -14.33
C ALA A 92 -11.97 -5.68 -13.48
N LYS A 93 -11.16 -6.61 -12.96
CA LYS A 93 -10.15 -6.35 -11.91
C LYS A 93 -8.95 -5.41 -12.24
N PRO A 94 -8.34 -5.37 -13.45
CA PRO A 94 -7.10 -4.61 -13.67
C PRO A 94 -7.27 -3.08 -13.74
N ARG A 95 -8.37 -2.62 -14.36
CA ARG A 95 -8.58 -1.19 -14.64
C ARG A 95 -8.96 -0.39 -13.39
N ILE A 96 -9.60 -1.05 -12.42
CA ILE A 96 -10.04 -0.48 -11.14
C ILE A 96 -8.81 -0.02 -10.33
N VAL A 97 -7.79 -0.87 -10.22
CA VAL A 97 -6.59 -0.58 -9.40
C VAL A 97 -5.85 0.65 -9.93
N GLN A 98 -5.73 0.79 -11.26
CA GLN A 98 -5.09 1.96 -11.87
C GLN A 98 -5.89 3.24 -11.65
N VAL A 99 -7.21 3.20 -11.79
CA VAL A 99 -8.08 4.37 -11.56
C VAL A 99 -8.03 4.78 -10.09
N SER A 100 -8.12 3.84 -9.16
CA SER A 100 -8.08 4.13 -7.73
C SER A 100 -6.73 4.70 -7.28
N SER A 101 -5.61 4.19 -7.82
CA SER A 101 -4.28 4.76 -7.56
C SER A 101 -4.15 6.19 -8.08
N ARG A 102 -4.69 6.49 -9.27
CA ARG A 102 -4.74 7.86 -9.80
C ARG A 102 -5.60 8.77 -8.93
N LEU A 103 -6.78 8.32 -8.49
CA LEU A 103 -7.65 9.10 -7.58
C LEU A 103 -6.96 9.39 -6.25
N ALA A 104 -6.28 8.40 -5.66
CA ALA A 104 -5.50 8.57 -4.44
C ALA A 104 -4.38 9.61 -4.62
N THR A 105 -3.63 9.53 -5.72
CA THR A 105 -2.55 10.46 -6.03
C THR A 105 -3.08 11.88 -6.25
N THR A 106 -4.14 12.03 -7.04
CA THR A 106 -4.80 13.34 -7.25
C THR A 106 -5.36 13.90 -5.94
N GLY A 107 -5.98 13.04 -5.11
CA GLY A 107 -6.49 13.43 -3.80
C GLY A 107 -5.40 13.95 -2.88
N LEU A 108 -4.22 13.33 -2.89
CA LEU A 108 -3.07 13.79 -2.13
C LEU A 108 -2.57 15.16 -2.60
N ILE A 109 -2.51 15.39 -3.91
CA ILE A 109 -2.14 16.69 -4.48
C ILE A 109 -3.13 17.77 -4.04
N VAL A 110 -4.43 17.51 -4.16
CA VAL A 110 -5.49 18.44 -3.74
C VAL A 110 -5.39 18.71 -2.22
N LEU A 111 -5.10 17.69 -1.42
CA LEU A 111 -4.91 17.84 0.02
C LEU A 111 -3.73 18.77 0.36
N VAL A 112 -2.61 18.68 -0.35
CA VAL A 112 -1.46 19.59 -0.16
C VAL A 112 -1.88 21.05 -0.35
N PHE A 113 -2.68 21.33 -1.38
CA PHE A 113 -3.21 22.68 -1.61
C PHE A 113 -4.18 23.11 -0.51
N ALA A 114 -5.05 22.21 -0.04
CA ALA A 114 -5.96 22.49 1.06
C ALA A 114 -5.22 22.80 2.38
N PHE A 115 -4.17 22.04 2.72
CA PHE A 115 -3.35 22.34 3.91
C PHE A 115 -2.60 23.66 3.79
N SER A 116 -1.97 23.90 2.64
CA SER A 116 -1.22 25.14 2.40
C SER A 116 -2.15 26.35 2.47
N GLY A 117 -3.34 26.28 1.86
CA GLY A 117 -4.36 27.32 1.91
C GLY A 117 -4.90 27.55 3.32
N SER A 118 -5.09 26.49 4.10
CA SER A 118 -5.56 26.59 5.49
C SER A 118 -4.54 27.27 6.40
N VAL A 119 -3.26 26.88 6.32
CA VAL A 119 -2.19 27.53 7.09
C VAL A 119 -2.01 28.98 6.68
N LEU A 120 -2.03 29.26 5.37
CA LEU A 120 -1.98 30.62 4.84
C LEU A 120 -3.10 31.47 5.44
N LEU A 121 -4.34 30.99 5.41
CA LEU A 121 -5.49 31.70 5.95
C LEU A 121 -5.35 31.96 7.45
N VAL A 122 -4.97 30.95 8.24
CA VAL A 122 -4.83 31.08 9.69
C VAL A 122 -3.77 32.11 10.05
N VAL A 123 -2.61 32.09 9.37
CA VAL A 123 -1.51 33.02 9.66
C VAL A 123 -1.81 34.43 9.13
N ASP A 124 -2.48 34.54 7.97
CA ASP A 124 -2.95 35.82 7.44
C ASP A 124 -3.93 36.52 8.41
N VAL A 125 -4.86 35.75 8.99
CA VAL A 125 -5.87 36.28 9.94
C VAL A 125 -5.28 36.66 11.30
N THR A 126 -4.23 35.97 11.74
CA THR A 126 -3.63 36.16 13.08
C THR A 126 -2.47 37.15 13.09
N THR A 127 -1.66 37.19 12.03
CA THR A 127 -0.39 37.94 12.01
C THR A 127 -0.40 39.01 10.93
N SER A 128 -0.31 38.61 9.66
CA SER A 128 -0.28 39.51 8.50
C SER A 128 -0.30 38.71 7.19
N ARG A 129 -0.64 39.38 6.08
CA ARG A 129 -0.65 38.77 4.74
C ARG A 129 0.71 38.23 4.30
N ALA A 130 1.79 38.95 4.61
CA ALA A 130 3.13 38.49 4.32
C ALA A 130 3.47 37.22 5.12
N GLY A 131 3.12 37.19 6.40
CA GLY A 131 3.27 36.00 7.25
C GLY A 131 2.46 34.81 6.73
N GLY A 132 1.21 35.06 6.30
CA GLY A 132 0.34 34.06 5.70
C GLY A 132 0.94 33.44 4.44
N ILE A 133 1.42 34.26 3.52
CA ILE A 133 2.06 33.78 2.28
C ILE A 133 3.32 32.97 2.60
N ALA A 134 4.17 33.46 3.51
CA ALA A 134 5.38 32.76 3.90
C ALA A 134 5.08 31.39 4.55
N ALA A 135 4.11 31.35 5.47
CA ALA A 135 3.70 30.11 6.13
C ALA A 135 3.06 29.12 5.15
N GLY A 136 2.16 29.58 4.29
CA GLY A 136 1.54 28.75 3.25
C GLY A 136 2.55 28.18 2.26
N ALA A 137 3.51 29.00 1.81
CA ALA A 137 4.60 28.55 0.95
C ALA A 137 5.51 27.54 1.66
N ALA A 138 5.87 27.79 2.93
CA ALA A 138 6.66 26.87 3.73
C ALA A 138 5.94 25.52 3.92
N THR A 139 4.65 25.54 4.26
CA THR A 139 3.83 24.32 4.35
C THR A 139 3.79 23.57 3.03
N PHE A 140 3.59 24.27 1.91
CA PHE A 140 3.60 23.65 0.58
C PHE A 140 4.95 22.97 0.29
N LEU A 141 6.06 23.66 0.54
CA LEU A 141 7.41 23.13 0.32
C LEU A 141 7.71 21.93 1.22
N VAL A 142 7.30 21.97 2.49
CA VAL A 142 7.46 20.84 3.42
C VAL A 142 6.62 19.65 2.97
N CYS A 143 5.35 19.86 2.61
CA CYS A 143 4.48 18.79 2.12
C CYS A 143 5.02 18.17 0.83
N VAL A 144 5.40 18.98 -0.16
CA VAL A 144 5.98 18.50 -1.43
C VAL A 144 7.35 17.85 -1.20
N GLY A 145 8.16 18.37 -0.28
CA GLY A 145 9.43 17.78 0.11
C GLY A 145 9.23 16.41 0.76
N LEU A 146 8.35 16.31 1.74
CA LEU A 146 8.12 15.05 2.45
C LEU A 146 7.46 14.00 1.55
N TRP A 147 6.44 14.36 0.77
CA TRP A 147 5.77 13.40 -0.12
C TRP A 147 6.49 13.15 -1.45
N GLY A 148 7.24 14.12 -1.96
CA GLY A 148 7.90 14.02 -3.27
C GLY A 148 9.39 13.71 -3.21
N LEU A 149 10.10 14.17 -2.18
CA LEU A 149 11.55 13.99 -2.04
C LEU A 149 11.88 12.68 -1.32
N LEU A 150 11.14 12.34 -0.25
CA LEU A 150 11.35 11.11 0.53
C LEU A 150 11.29 9.83 -0.34
N PRO A 151 10.26 9.57 -1.16
CA PRO A 151 10.25 8.38 -2.02
C PRO A 151 11.35 8.42 -3.10
N ARG A 152 11.75 9.60 -3.57
CA ARG A 152 12.85 9.73 -4.54
C ARG A 152 14.21 9.42 -3.92
N LEU A 153 14.43 9.81 -2.66
CA LEU A 153 15.65 9.54 -1.91
C LEU A 153 15.75 8.05 -1.55
N VAL A 154 14.65 7.44 -1.09
CA VAL A 154 14.60 5.99 -0.81
C VAL A 154 14.86 5.18 -2.08
N ARG A 155 14.27 5.58 -3.22
CA ARG A 155 14.52 4.91 -4.52
C ARG A 155 15.98 5.04 -5.00
N ARG A 156 16.68 6.10 -4.62
CA ARG A 156 18.12 6.28 -4.92
C ARG A 156 19.03 5.48 -3.99
N ALA A 157 18.62 5.23 -2.75
CA ALA A 157 19.38 4.43 -1.79
C ALA A 157 19.35 2.93 -2.11
N GLY A 158 18.21 2.40 -2.58
CA GLY A 158 18.07 0.98 -2.92
C GLY A 158 18.97 0.50 -4.07
N LEU A 159 19.29 1.37 -5.03
CA LEU A 159 20.18 1.03 -6.16
C LEU A 159 21.65 0.90 -5.77
N ARG A 160 22.06 1.34 -4.57
CA ARG A 160 23.47 1.24 -4.11
C ARG A 160 23.81 -0.11 -3.47
N GLN A 161 22.82 -0.89 -3.01
CA GLN A 161 23.08 -2.16 -2.34
C GLN A 161 23.32 -3.33 -3.30
N GLU A 162 22.67 -3.36 -4.47
CA GLU A 162 22.87 -4.45 -5.45
C GLU A 162 24.27 -4.45 -6.07
N THR A 163 24.92 -3.29 -6.23
CA THR A 163 26.28 -3.22 -6.78
C THR A 163 27.37 -3.61 -5.78
N GLN A 164 27.08 -3.67 -4.48
CA GLN A 164 28.09 -3.94 -3.44
C GLN A 164 27.99 -5.36 -2.84
N GLY A 165 26.85 -6.05 -3.04
CA GLY A 165 26.66 -7.44 -2.62
C GLY A 165 27.28 -8.50 -3.55
N ASP A 166 27.48 -8.18 -4.83
CA ASP A 166 27.97 -9.15 -5.83
C ASP A 166 29.51 -9.22 -5.89
N HIS A 167 30.21 -8.23 -5.36
CA HIS A 167 31.68 -8.18 -5.33
C HIS A 167 32.32 -8.69 -4.02
N ALA A 168 31.54 -8.87 -2.95
CA ALA A 168 32.06 -9.33 -1.65
C ALA A 168 32.12 -10.87 -1.51
N GLU A 169 31.44 -11.62 -2.39
CA GLU A 169 31.40 -13.10 -2.33
C GLU A 169 32.43 -13.77 -3.26
N GLN A 170 33.23 -12.99 -4.02
CA GLN A 170 34.27 -13.51 -4.92
C GLN A 170 35.71 -13.39 -4.39
N ASP A 171 35.96 -12.74 -3.25
CA ASP A 171 37.32 -12.55 -2.69
C ASP A 171 37.70 -13.60 -1.62
N GLY A 172 37.20 -14.83 -1.77
CA GLY A 172 37.22 -15.86 -0.73
C GLY A 172 37.59 -17.27 -1.19
N ARG A 173 38.71 -17.42 -1.95
CA ARG A 173 39.43 -18.68 -2.30
C ARG A 173 38.72 -19.66 -3.28
N PRO A 174 39.46 -20.50 -4.05
CA PRO A 174 40.82 -21.01 -3.80
C PRO A 174 41.80 -20.96 -4.99
N GLU A 175 42.93 -20.28 -4.83
CA GLU A 175 44.08 -20.40 -5.73
C GLU A 175 45.10 -21.37 -5.11
N ALA A 176 44.99 -22.65 -5.47
CA ALA A 176 46.06 -23.64 -5.37
C ALA A 176 45.70 -24.82 -6.27
N ALA A 177 45.88 -24.62 -7.58
CA ALA A 177 45.99 -25.70 -8.54
C ALA A 177 47.44 -26.16 -8.64
N ALA A 178 47.60 -27.44 -9.03
CA ALA A 178 48.79 -28.15 -9.49
C ALA A 178 49.54 -29.00 -8.45
N GLU A 179 49.19 -30.29 -8.40
CA GLU A 179 50.15 -31.40 -8.65
C GLU A 179 49.40 -32.58 -9.31
N GLU A 180 50.13 -33.37 -10.08
CA GLU A 180 49.73 -34.18 -11.25
C GLU A 180 49.48 -35.69 -10.90
N PRO A 181 49.44 -36.70 -11.82
CA PRO A 181 48.33 -37.65 -11.95
C PRO A 181 48.65 -39.13 -11.63
N ALA A 182 47.61 -39.96 -11.79
CA ALA A 182 47.61 -41.44 -11.97
C ALA A 182 47.84 -42.34 -10.73
N SER A 183 46.78 -43.10 -10.36
CA SER A 183 46.81 -44.58 -10.28
C SER A 183 45.47 -45.13 -9.79
N ARG A 184 44.92 -46.08 -10.56
CA ARG A 184 44.10 -47.25 -10.16
C ARG A 184 43.24 -47.13 -8.89
N SER A 185 41.93 -47.36 -9.04
CA SER A 185 41.40 -48.73 -9.02
C SER A 185 39.88 -48.72 -9.11
N ALA A 186 39.36 -49.74 -9.77
CA ALA A 186 37.97 -50.01 -10.01
C ALA A 186 37.21 -50.32 -8.70
N VAL A 187 35.97 -49.82 -8.58
CA VAL A 187 34.83 -50.65 -8.18
C VAL A 187 33.59 -50.17 -8.95
N ARG A 188 33.05 -51.08 -9.75
CA ARG A 188 31.83 -50.99 -10.55
C ARG A 188 30.73 -51.70 -9.75
N ILE A 189 29.61 -51.04 -9.40
CA ILE A 189 28.37 -51.73 -9.01
C ILE A 189 27.14 -51.02 -9.63
N PRO A 190 26.26 -51.75 -10.36
CA PRO A 190 25.14 -51.20 -11.13
C PRO A 190 23.80 -51.18 -10.36
N ALA A 191 22.83 -50.38 -10.85
CA ALA A 191 21.39 -50.58 -10.58
C ALA A 191 20.91 -51.85 -11.31
N PRO A 192 19.93 -52.63 -10.79
CA PRO A 192 18.49 -52.34 -10.99
C PRO A 192 17.61 -52.89 -9.80
N LEU A 193 16.28 -52.71 -9.67
CA LEU A 193 15.18 -53.28 -10.44
C LEU A 193 13.82 -52.79 -9.89
N ARG A 194 12.87 -52.61 -10.81
CA ARG A 194 11.42 -52.55 -10.56
C ARG A 194 10.89 -53.91 -10.07
N GLY A 195 9.82 -53.89 -9.27
CA GLY A 195 8.90 -55.02 -9.09
C GLY A 195 8.05 -54.91 -7.83
N THR A 196 6.77 -54.54 -7.94
CA THR A 196 5.59 -55.43 -7.87
C THR A 196 5.23 -55.96 -6.48
N ILE A 197 4.12 -55.46 -5.93
CA ILE A 197 3.01 -56.11 -5.17
C ILE A 197 1.95 -54.99 -5.07
N ARG A 198 0.84 -54.91 -5.81
CA ARG A 198 -0.37 -55.75 -6.00
C ARG A 198 -1.23 -55.94 -4.73
N GLN A 199 -2.38 -55.24 -4.75
CA GLN A 199 -3.71 -55.56 -4.20
C GLN A 199 -4.00 -55.42 -2.68
N PRO A 200 -5.28 -55.35 -2.23
CA PRO A 200 -6.55 -55.40 -2.99
C PRO A 200 -7.61 -54.31 -2.66
N SER A 201 -8.57 -54.26 -3.59
CA SER A 201 -9.92 -53.71 -3.52
C SER A 201 -10.87 -54.51 -2.60
N GLY A 202 -11.80 -53.80 -1.96
CA GLY A 202 -12.93 -54.32 -1.18
C GLY A 202 -13.03 -53.52 0.12
N VAL A 203 -14.11 -52.84 0.47
CA VAL A 203 -15.45 -53.38 0.66
C VAL A 203 -16.50 -52.28 0.41
N ARG A 204 -17.51 -52.69 -0.35
CA ARG A 204 -18.81 -52.08 -0.57
C ARG A 204 -19.71 -52.46 0.62
N GLU A 205 -20.67 -51.60 0.98
CA GLU A 205 -21.92 -51.87 1.74
C GLU A 205 -22.09 -51.09 3.05
N GLY A 206 -23.35 -50.67 3.27
CA GLY A 206 -23.88 -50.16 4.54
C GLY A 206 -24.51 -48.78 4.40
N ALA A 207 -25.64 -48.64 3.71
CA ALA A 207 -26.96 -48.60 4.35
C ALA A 207 -27.08 -47.44 5.37
N ALA A 208 -27.70 -46.33 4.99
CA ALA A 208 -29.13 -46.14 5.26
C ALA A 208 -29.51 -46.51 6.71
N ARG A 209 -29.58 -45.51 7.60
CA ARG A 209 -30.60 -45.46 8.64
C ARG A 209 -30.55 -44.14 9.40
N ARG A 210 -31.71 -43.47 9.37
CA ARG A 210 -32.38 -42.87 10.54
C ARG A 210 -31.57 -41.86 11.34
N GLU A 211 -32.01 -40.61 11.27
CA GLU A 211 -32.51 -39.94 12.47
C GLU A 211 -33.39 -38.74 12.10
N ALA A 212 -34.67 -39.05 11.92
CA ALA A 212 -35.72 -38.11 12.26
C ALA A 212 -35.77 -38.03 13.80
N SER A 213 -35.22 -36.95 14.34
CA SER A 213 -35.53 -36.43 15.68
C SER A 213 -35.97 -34.98 15.46
N ALA A 214 -37.26 -34.74 15.19
CA ALA A 214 -38.27 -34.59 16.22
C ALA A 214 -37.95 -33.46 17.21
N ARG A 215 -38.86 -32.47 17.22
CA ARG A 215 -39.26 -31.66 18.37
C ARG A 215 -38.22 -30.71 18.98
N ARG A 216 -38.43 -29.42 18.71
CA ARG A 216 -38.77 -28.37 19.70
C ARG A 216 -39.03 -27.10 18.89
N ARG A 217 -40.32 -26.80 18.70
CA ARG A 217 -41.12 -25.86 19.49
C ARG A 217 -40.92 -24.43 19.01
#